data_AF-A0A0K2GCF0-F1
#
_entry.id   AF-A0A0K2GCF0-F1
#
_cell.length_a   1.000
_cell.length_b   1.000
_cell.length_c   1.000
_cell.angle_alpha   90.00
_cell.angle_beta   90.00
_cell.angle_gamma   90.00
#
_symmetry.space_group_name_H-M   'P 1'
#
loop_
_entity.id
_entity.type
_entity.pdbx_description
1 polymer ?
#
loop_
_entity_poly.entity_id
_entity_poly.type
_entity_poly.pdbx_seq_one_letter_code
_entity_poly.pdbx_strand_id
1 'polypeptide(L)'
;MRTPDLMKALESFSEIMKEKKHVAEKERDIVARLNRAIGSMGYHIVPMNGQPAEKRRGRPLGSKNKPKKHEAASMNGAAKRGPGRPRLRKVA
;
A
#
# COMPACT_ATOMS: atom_id res chain seq x y z
N MET A 1 2.65 53.90 4.99
CA MET A 1 1.71 52.76 5.13
C MET A 1 1.34 52.63 6.60
N ARG A 2 0.03 52.58 6.91
CA ARG A 2 -0.48 52.58 8.29
C ARG A 2 -0.28 51.21 8.91
N THR A 3 0.62 51.12 9.88
CA THR A 3 0.91 49.93 10.72
C THR A 3 -0.30 49.22 11.35
N PRO A 4 -1.43 49.87 11.72
CA PRO A 4 -2.58 49.16 12.31
C PRO A 4 -3.29 48.18 11.37
N ASP A 5 -3.31 48.43 10.06
CA ASP A 5 -3.97 47.52 9.11
C ASP A 5 -3.23 46.19 8.98
N LEU A 6 -1.90 46.20 9.13
CA LEU A 6 -1.08 45.00 9.05
C LEU A 6 -1.26 44.11 10.29
N MET A 7 -1.40 44.73 11.47
CA MET A 7 -1.69 44.00 12.71
C MET A 7 -3.06 43.33 12.67
N LYS A 8 -4.08 44.03 12.17
CA LYS A 8 -5.42 43.47 11.99
C LYS A 8 -5.45 42.32 10.97
N ALA A 9 -4.64 42.42 9.92
CA ALA A 9 -4.48 41.33 8.95
C ALA A 9 -3.78 40.10 9.57
N LEU A 10 -2.80 40.30 10.44
CA LEU A 10 -2.13 39.20 11.16
C LEU A 10 -3.06 38.49 12.14
N GLU A 11 -3.89 39.25 12.87
CA GLU A 11 -4.89 38.69 13.79
C GLU A 11 -5.91 37.83 13.04
N SER A 12 -6.51 38.36 11.98
CA SER A 12 -7.47 37.60 11.15
C SER A 12 -6.84 36.38 10.48
N PHE A 13 -5.59 36.47 10.02
CA PHE A 13 -4.87 35.31 9.51
C PHE A 13 -4.66 34.24 10.59
N SER A 14 -4.34 34.67 11.82
CA SER A 14 -4.16 33.74 12.95
C SER A 14 -5.45 33.00 13.31
N GLU A 15 -6.60 33.68 13.22
CA GLU A 15 -7.92 33.09 13.44
C GLU A 15 -8.24 32.05 12.37
N ILE A 16 -8.06 32.40 11.10
CA ILE A 16 -8.26 31.48 9.97
C ILE A 16 -7.37 30.24 10.12
N MET A 17 -6.13 30.41 10.56
CA MET A 17 -5.22 29.28 10.78
C MET A 17 -5.68 28.37 11.93
N LYS A 18 -6.24 28.93 13.00
CA LYS A 18 -6.83 28.13 14.09
C LYS A 18 -8.06 27.37 13.63
N GLU A 19 -8.95 28.03 12.88
CA GLU A 19 -10.14 27.40 12.31
C GLU A 19 -9.77 26.25 11.37
N LYS A 20 -8.82 26.48 10.44
CA LYS A 20 -8.32 25.44 9.53
C LYS A 20 -7.69 24.26 10.27
N LYS A 21 -6.94 24.50 11.35
CA LYS A 21 -6.40 23.42 12.18
C LYS A 21 -7.52 22.59 12.80
N HIS A 22 -8.55 23.24 13.34
CA HIS A 22 -9.68 22.57 13.94
C HIS A 22 -10.49 21.75 12.93
N VAL A 23 -10.68 22.27 11.71
CA VAL A 23 -11.30 21.52 10.61
C VAL A 23 -10.45 20.30 10.24
N ALA A 24 -9.14 20.45 10.10
CA ALA A 24 -8.24 19.35 9.78
C ALA A 24 -8.24 18.24 10.85
N GLU A 25 -8.39 18.59 12.14
CA GLU A 25 -8.55 17.62 13.23
C GLU A 25 -9.86 16.83 13.09
N LYS A 26 -10.98 17.50 12.83
CA LYS A 26 -12.27 16.84 12.59
C LYS A 26 -12.23 15.91 11.38
N GLU A 27 -11.60 16.35 10.29
CA GLU A 27 -11.42 15.53 9.09
C GLU A 27 -10.61 14.28 9.39
N ARG A 28 -9.51 14.40 10.15
CA ARG A 28 -8.71 13.24 10.58
C ARG A 28 -9.53 12.24 11.40
N ASP A 29 -10.34 12.72 12.32
CA ASP A 29 -11.20 11.86 13.15
C ASP A 29 -12.26 11.13 12.32
N ILE A 30 -12.88 11.83 11.36
CA ILE A 30 -13.86 11.23 10.45
C ILE A 30 -13.20 10.15 9.59
N VAL A 31 -12.04 10.44 9.01
CA VAL A 31 -11.28 9.48 8.20
C VAL A 31 -10.86 8.26 9.02
N ALA A 32 -10.43 8.46 10.28
CA ALA A 32 -10.09 7.35 11.17
C ALA A 32 -11.29 6.45 11.48
N ARG A 33 -12.46 7.04 11.78
CA ARG A 33 -13.70 6.29 12.00
C ARG A 33 -14.13 5.52 10.75
N LEU A 34 -14.06 6.16 9.58
CA LEU A 34 -14.38 5.54 8.30
C LEU A 34 -13.45 4.36 8.01
N ASN A 35 -12.14 4.53 8.17
CA ASN A 35 -11.16 3.47 7.97
C ASN A 35 -11.43 2.27 8.89
N ARG A 36 -11.82 2.52 10.14
CA ARG A 36 -12.19 1.45 11.09
C ARG A 36 -13.46 0.70 10.64
N ALA A 37 -14.47 1.43 10.18
CA ALA A 37 -15.71 0.83 9.68
C ALA A 37 -15.46 -0.02 8.42
N ILE A 38 -14.72 0.51 7.46
CA ILE A 38 -14.32 -0.19 6.23
C ILE A 38 -13.52 -1.46 6.57
N GLY A 39 -12.58 -1.37 7.51
CA GLY A 39 -11.82 -2.51 8.00
C GLY A 39 -12.69 -3.60 8.65
N SER A 40 -13.72 -3.19 9.42
CA SER A 40 -14.67 -4.15 10.02
C SER A 40 -15.53 -4.87 8.99
N MET A 41 -15.79 -4.24 7.84
CA MET A 41 -16.48 -4.84 6.70
C MET A 41 -15.56 -5.72 5.82
N GLY A 42 -14.26 -5.82 6.15
CA GLY A 42 -13.29 -6.61 5.40
C GLY A 42 -12.72 -5.91 4.16
N TYR A 43 -13.01 -4.63 3.96
CA TYR A 43 -12.44 -3.83 2.88
C TYR A 43 -11.19 -3.07 3.37
N HIS A 44 -10.30 -2.72 2.45
CA HIS A 44 -9.11 -1.90 2.75
C HIS A 44 -8.94 -0.85 1.64
N ILE A 45 -8.69 0.39 2.03
CA ILE A 45 -8.43 1.48 1.08
C ILE A 45 -7.00 1.33 0.59
N VAL A 46 -6.85 1.02 -0.71
CA VAL A 46 -5.56 1.04 -1.38
C VAL A 46 -5.35 2.44 -1.94
N PRO A 47 -4.30 3.18 -1.53
CA PRO A 47 -4.00 4.45 -2.14
C PRO A 47 -3.70 4.19 -3.62
N MET A 48 -4.50 4.80 -4.49
CA MET A 48 -4.40 4.66 -5.94
C MET A 48 -3.23 5.48 -6.48
N ASN A 49 -2.05 5.30 -5.88
CA ASN A 49 -0.80 5.78 -6.43
C ASN A 49 -0.63 4.94 -7.70
N GLY A 50 -0.78 5.54 -8.88
CA GLY A 50 -0.95 4.88 -10.18
C GLY A 50 0.21 3.99 -10.67
N GLN A 51 0.99 3.41 -9.76
CA GLN A 51 1.92 2.34 -10.07
C GLN A 51 1.10 1.11 -10.52
N PRO A 52 1.20 0.70 -11.79
CA PRO A 52 0.53 -0.51 -12.24
C PRO A 52 1.05 -1.67 -11.40
N ALA A 53 0.14 -2.43 -10.79
CA ALA A 53 0.52 -3.68 -10.13
C ALA A 53 1.31 -4.50 -11.15
N GLU A 54 2.62 -4.68 -10.91
CA GLU A 54 3.47 -5.46 -11.78
C GLU A 54 2.77 -6.80 -12.03
N LYS A 55 2.50 -7.12 -13.30
CA LYS A 55 1.89 -8.39 -13.71
C LYS A 55 2.87 -9.52 -13.39
N ARG A 56 2.97 -9.91 -12.12
CA ARG A 56 3.77 -11.05 -11.68
C ARG A 56 3.03 -12.29 -12.15
N ARG A 57 3.69 -13.11 -12.97
CA ARG A 57 3.18 -14.44 -13.32
C ARG A 57 3.07 -15.26 -12.05
N GLY A 58 1.86 -15.66 -11.67
CA GLY A 58 1.64 -16.51 -10.51
C GLY A 58 0.37 -16.15 -9.74
N ARG A 59 0.28 -16.69 -8.53
CA ARG A 59 -0.84 -16.46 -7.61
C ARG A 59 -0.61 -15.19 -6.79
N PRO A 60 -1.68 -14.53 -6.30
CA PRO A 60 -1.57 -13.37 -5.43
C PRO A 60 -0.73 -13.65 -4.18
N LEU A 61 0.00 -12.62 -3.73
CA LEU A 61 0.77 -12.65 -2.49
C LEU A 61 -0.18 -12.96 -1.32
N GLY A 62 0.19 -13.90 -0.44
CA GLY A 62 -0.63 -14.28 0.71
C GLY A 62 -1.65 -15.40 0.46
N SER A 63 -1.67 -16.02 -0.73
CA SER A 63 -2.46 -17.24 -0.96
C SER A 63 -2.04 -18.35 0.02
N LYS A 64 -2.95 -18.69 0.95
CA LYS A 64 -2.74 -19.72 2.00
C LYS A 64 -2.65 -21.15 1.45
N ASN A 65 -2.95 -21.36 0.17
CA ASN A 65 -2.95 -22.67 -0.49
C ASN A 65 -1.58 -23.04 -1.08
N LYS A 66 -0.48 -22.51 -0.53
CA LYS A 66 0.86 -22.87 -0.99
C LYS A 66 1.50 -23.85 0.01
N PRO A 67 2.01 -25.01 -0.42
CA PRO A 67 2.94 -25.75 0.41
C PRO A 67 4.15 -24.85 0.69
N LYS A 68 4.56 -24.76 1.97
CA LYS A 68 5.79 -24.07 2.37
C LYS A 68 6.93 -24.74 1.61
N LYS A 69 7.41 -24.12 0.53
CA LYS A 69 8.68 -24.50 -0.06
C LYS A 69 9.72 -24.05 0.95
N HIS A 70 10.23 -25.01 1.73
CA HIS A 70 11.52 -24.83 2.38
C HIS A 70 12.49 -24.35 1.29
N GLU A 71 13.23 -23.29 1.60
CA GLU A 71 14.26 -22.73 0.74
C GLU A 71 15.24 -23.86 0.40
N ALA A 72 15.04 -24.49 -0.76
CA ALA A 72 16.06 -25.30 -1.37
C ALA A 72 17.11 -24.28 -1.82
N ALA A 73 18.19 -24.22 -1.03
CA ALA A 73 19.37 -23.44 -1.32
C ALA A 73 19.67 -23.47 -2.82
N SER A 74 19.86 -22.28 -3.37
CA SER A 74 20.44 -22.05 -4.68
C SER A 74 21.71 -22.88 -4.83
N MET A 75 21.58 -24.01 -5.54
CA MET A 75 22.70 -24.82 -5.99
C MET A 75 22.38 -25.16 -7.45
N ASN A 76 22.92 -24.34 -8.33
CA ASN A 76 23.30 -24.64 -9.71
C ASN A 76 22.59 -25.84 -10.38
N GLY A 77 21.68 -25.53 -11.31
CA GLY A 77 21.70 -26.18 -12.62
C GLY A 77 21.48 -27.69 -12.71
N ALA A 78 20.78 -28.37 -11.80
CA ALA A 78 20.28 -29.72 -12.07
C ALA A 78 19.15 -30.09 -11.11
N ALA A 79 17.96 -29.54 -11.33
CA ALA A 79 16.78 -29.99 -10.60
C ALA A 79 16.53 -31.47 -10.94
N LYS A 80 16.89 -32.34 -9.99
CA LYS A 80 16.55 -33.77 -9.94
C LYS A 80 15.06 -33.90 -10.25
N ARG A 81 14.75 -34.32 -11.49
CA ARG A 81 13.40 -34.73 -11.86
C ARG A 81 13.15 -36.06 -11.13
N GLY A 82 11.97 -36.25 -10.57
CA GLY A 82 11.62 -37.48 -9.84
C GLY A 82 11.93 -38.74 -10.66
N PRO A 83 12.16 -39.88 -9.98
CA PRO A 83 12.51 -41.13 -10.66
C PRO A 83 11.48 -41.43 -11.76
N GLY A 84 11.97 -41.71 -12.98
CA GLY A 84 11.13 -42.09 -14.12
C GLY A 84 10.80 -41.02 -15.16
N ARG A 85 11.34 -39.78 -15.07
CA ARG A 85 11.05 -38.74 -16.08
C ARG A 85 12.15 -38.65 -17.16
N PRO A 86 11.93 -39.18 -18.38
CA PRO A 86 12.94 -39.13 -19.43
C PRO A 86 13.21 -37.68 -19.88
N ARG A 87 14.46 -37.43 -20.28
CA ARG A 87 14.85 -36.15 -20.88
C ARG A 87 14.31 -36.10 -22.30
N LEU A 88 13.32 -35.24 -22.54
CA LEU A 88 12.97 -34.82 -23.91
C LEU A 88 14.25 -34.28 -24.56
N ARG A 89 14.76 -35.03 -25.55
CA ARG A 89 15.87 -34.57 -26.38
C ARG A 89 15.40 -33.36 -27.17
N LYS A 90 16.21 -32.30 -27.20
CA LYS A 90 16.03 -31.20 -28.14
C LYS A 90 16.23 -31.81 -29.53
N VAL A 91 15.21 -31.73 -30.37
CA VAL A 91 15.36 -31.97 -31.82
C VAL A 91 16.20 -30.80 -32.34
N ALA A 92 17.31 -31.13 -33.00
CA ALA A 92 18.22 -30.18 -33.63
C ALA A 92 17.61 -29.64 -34.93
#